data_AF-A0A945Z2S2-F1
#
_entry.id   AF-A0A945Z2S2-F1
#
_cell.length_a   1.000
_cell.length_b   1.000
_cell.length_c   1.000
_cell.angle_alpha   90.00
_cell.angle_beta   90.00
_cell.angle_gamma   90.00
#
_symmetry.space_group_name_H-M   'P 1'
#
loop_
_entity.id
_entity.type
_entity.pdbx_description
1 polymer ?
#
loop_
_entity_poly.entity_id
_entity_poly.type
_entity_poly.pdbx_seq_one_letter_code
_entity_poly.pdbx_strand_id
1 'polypeptide(L)'
;DAMKAMPNFAEDFVCDPGKPFYGFTSWDDFFTRQFRKGKRPVASPDDDSVIVNACESAPYRLARKVRQNDLFWIKAQPYSLNHMLDGDPLSAQFERGTIYQAFLSALSYHRWHSPVSGTIVKTKVIDGSYYAESLVEGFDPAGPNDSQGYITQVATRALIFIQADNPDIGLMCVMFVGMAEVSSNEITVYETQHVKKGEQLGMFHFGGSTHCLIFRPEVKLDFDMHGQTPSLHSNNIPLKARIATVIK
;
A
#
# COMPACT_ATOMS: atom_id res chain seq x y z
N ASP A 1 -9.39 8.85 -23.68
CA ASP A 1 -8.89 9.24 -22.34
C ASP A 1 -7.88 8.27 -21.74
N ALA A 2 -8.16 6.97 -21.63
CA ALA A 2 -7.22 6.00 -21.03
C ALA A 2 -5.82 5.97 -21.70
N MET A 3 -5.73 5.99 -23.04
CA MET A 3 -4.42 6.05 -23.73
C MET A 3 -3.69 7.38 -23.53
N LYS A 4 -4.41 8.47 -23.23
CA LYS A 4 -3.80 9.76 -22.89
C LYS A 4 -3.20 9.71 -21.47
N ALA A 5 -3.86 8.98 -20.56
CA ALA A 5 -3.36 8.75 -19.20
C ALA A 5 -2.20 7.73 -19.15
N MET A 6 -2.16 6.77 -20.08
CA MET A 6 -1.12 5.74 -20.18
C MET A 6 -0.58 5.63 -21.63
N PRO A 7 0.18 6.63 -22.10
CA PRO A 7 0.64 6.69 -23.50
C PRO A 7 1.57 5.53 -23.87
N ASN A 8 2.34 5.01 -22.90
CA ASN A 8 3.32 3.94 -23.10
C ASN A 8 2.80 2.58 -22.63
N PHE A 9 1.48 2.37 -22.61
CA PHE A 9 0.85 1.18 -22.01
C PHE A 9 1.46 -0.13 -22.49
N ALA A 10 1.58 -0.31 -23.81
CA ALA A 10 2.09 -1.55 -24.39
C ALA A 10 3.58 -1.78 -24.13
N GLU A 11 4.34 -0.71 -23.92
CA GLU A 11 5.75 -0.80 -23.54
C GLU A 11 5.89 -1.17 -22.07
N ASP A 12 5.05 -0.59 -21.21
CA ASP A 12 5.16 -0.71 -19.77
C ASP A 12 4.59 -2.03 -19.23
N PHE A 13 3.50 -2.52 -19.80
CA PHE A 13 2.77 -3.68 -19.29
C PHE A 13 2.91 -4.91 -20.19
N VAL A 14 2.86 -6.09 -19.57
CA VAL A 14 2.78 -7.37 -20.26
C VAL A 14 1.40 -7.45 -20.92
N CYS A 15 1.38 -7.22 -22.22
CA CYS A 15 0.19 -7.31 -23.05
C CYS A 15 0.58 -7.60 -24.51
N ASP A 16 -0.42 -7.91 -25.35
CA ASP A 16 -0.28 -8.18 -26.79
C ASP A 16 -1.16 -7.22 -27.60
N PRO A 17 -0.59 -6.12 -28.14
CA PRO A 17 -1.35 -5.15 -28.94
C PRO A 17 -2.00 -5.73 -30.20
N GLY A 18 -1.60 -6.92 -30.66
CA GLY A 18 -2.19 -7.59 -31.81
C GLY A 18 -3.48 -8.35 -31.49
N LYS A 19 -3.83 -8.50 -30.21
CA LYS A 19 -5.04 -9.21 -29.76
C LYS A 19 -6.15 -8.25 -29.33
N PRO A 20 -7.43 -8.68 -29.41
CA PRO A 20 -8.52 -7.96 -28.75
C PRO A 20 -8.19 -7.65 -27.30
N PHE A 21 -8.51 -6.43 -26.86
CA PHE A 21 -8.25 -5.93 -25.50
C PHE A 21 -6.80 -6.11 -25.03
N TYR A 22 -5.84 -6.04 -25.96
CA TYR A 22 -4.42 -6.26 -25.66
C TYR A 22 -4.11 -7.63 -25.04
N GLY A 23 -4.99 -8.62 -25.21
CA GLY A 23 -4.86 -9.97 -24.69
C GLY A 23 -5.43 -10.19 -23.28
N PHE A 24 -6.01 -9.19 -22.63
CA PHE A 24 -6.68 -9.36 -21.34
C PHE A 24 -8.05 -10.03 -21.52
N THR A 25 -8.34 -11.00 -20.66
CA THR A 25 -9.56 -11.84 -20.74
C THR A 25 -10.72 -11.33 -19.90
N SER A 26 -10.43 -10.48 -18.92
CA SER A 26 -11.42 -9.86 -18.05
C SER A 26 -10.94 -8.48 -17.59
N TRP A 27 -11.84 -7.71 -17.00
CA TRP A 27 -11.47 -6.45 -16.39
C TRP A 27 -10.49 -6.63 -15.22
N ASP A 28 -10.65 -7.70 -14.45
CA ASP A 28 -9.76 -8.01 -13.34
C ASP A 28 -8.35 -8.43 -13.79
N ASP A 29 -8.25 -9.16 -14.90
CA ASP A 29 -6.97 -9.49 -15.55
C ASP A 29 -6.23 -8.22 -16.01
N PHE A 30 -6.96 -7.24 -16.57
CA PHE A 30 -6.41 -5.91 -16.87
C PHE A 30 -6.04 -5.11 -15.60
N PHE A 31 -6.86 -5.19 -14.56
CA PHE A 31 -6.65 -4.45 -13.31
C PHE A 31 -5.40 -4.94 -12.58
N THR A 32 -5.20 -6.26 -12.56
CA THR A 32 -4.03 -6.96 -12.00
C THR A 32 -2.91 -7.16 -13.03
N ARG A 33 -2.88 -6.37 -14.12
CA ARG A 33 -1.82 -6.39 -15.14
C ARG A 33 -0.42 -6.34 -14.55
N GLN A 34 0.56 -6.93 -15.25
CA GLN A 34 1.95 -6.97 -14.82
C GLN A 34 2.80 -5.95 -15.58
N PHE A 35 3.76 -5.32 -14.91
CA PHE A 35 4.81 -4.58 -15.61
C PHE A 35 5.72 -5.53 -16.41
N ARG A 36 6.19 -5.09 -17.58
CA ARG A 36 7.30 -5.76 -18.26
C ARG A 36 8.56 -5.69 -17.41
N LYS A 37 9.44 -6.68 -17.59
CA LYS A 37 10.73 -6.74 -16.89
C LYS A 37 11.52 -5.44 -17.11
N GLY A 38 12.08 -4.90 -16.02
CA GLY A 38 12.93 -3.70 -16.05
C GLY A 38 12.20 -2.36 -15.97
N LYS A 39 10.85 -2.31 -16.06
CA LYS A 39 10.09 -1.05 -16.04
C LYS A 39 10.03 -0.37 -14.67
N ARG A 40 10.26 -1.13 -13.59
CA ARG A 40 10.34 -0.65 -12.21
C ARG A 40 11.58 -1.25 -11.54
N PRO A 41 12.78 -0.70 -11.76
CA PRO A 41 13.97 -1.14 -11.07
C PRO A 41 13.87 -0.81 -9.58
N VAL A 42 14.45 -1.66 -8.74
CA VAL A 42 14.51 -1.41 -7.30
C VAL A 42 15.52 -0.32 -7.01
N ALA A 43 15.10 0.72 -6.29
CA ALA A 43 16.01 1.76 -5.83
C ALA A 43 16.98 1.18 -4.78
N SER A 44 18.28 1.41 -4.99
CA SER A 44 19.37 0.93 -4.13
C SER A 44 19.19 -0.55 -3.73
N PRO A 45 19.25 -1.48 -4.71
CA PRO A 45 18.89 -2.88 -4.49
C PRO A 45 19.77 -3.59 -3.45
N ASP A 46 21.03 -3.16 -3.32
CA ASP A 46 22.02 -3.75 -2.42
C ASP A 46 22.15 -3.01 -1.07
N ASP A 47 21.28 -2.03 -0.80
CA ASP A 47 21.29 -1.23 0.43
C ASP A 47 20.01 -1.44 1.24
N ASP A 48 20.05 -2.31 2.25
CA ASP A 48 18.89 -2.62 3.10
C ASP A 48 18.53 -1.48 4.09
N SER A 49 19.26 -0.36 4.10
CA SER A 49 18.81 0.86 4.80
C SER A 49 17.75 1.63 4.01
N VAL A 50 17.65 1.38 2.70
CA VAL A 50 16.69 2.03 1.81
C VAL A 50 15.39 1.24 1.75
N ILE A 51 14.30 1.91 2.13
CA ILE A 51 12.93 1.41 2.05
C ILE A 51 12.30 1.93 0.75
N VAL A 52 11.74 1.01 -0.05
CA VAL A 52 11.14 1.35 -1.34
C VAL A 52 9.61 1.35 -1.28
N ASN A 53 9.00 2.06 -2.22
CA ASN A 53 7.55 2.14 -2.30
C ASN A 53 6.96 0.76 -2.64
N ALA A 54 6.00 0.32 -1.84
CA ALA A 54 5.36 -0.98 -1.98
C ALA A 54 4.37 -1.03 -3.17
N CYS A 55 3.87 0.12 -3.62
CA CYS A 55 2.84 0.26 -4.66
C CYS A 55 3.15 1.41 -5.63
N GLU A 56 2.43 1.50 -6.76
CA GLU A 56 2.31 2.74 -7.53
C GLU A 56 1.32 3.67 -6.81
N SER A 57 1.82 4.49 -5.88
CA SER A 57 0.95 5.21 -4.92
C SER A 57 1.41 6.62 -4.62
N ALA A 58 0.46 7.50 -4.34
CA ALA A 58 0.68 8.88 -3.91
C ALA A 58 0.73 8.99 -2.37
N PRO A 59 1.74 9.63 -1.76
CA PRO A 59 1.76 9.85 -0.31
C PRO A 59 0.53 10.58 0.18
N TYR A 60 -0.20 10.01 1.14
CA TYR A 60 -1.42 10.61 1.70
C TYR A 60 -1.17 11.21 3.08
N ARG A 61 -0.56 10.45 3.99
CA ARG A 61 -0.33 10.91 5.37
C ARG A 61 0.89 10.24 5.99
N LEU A 62 1.59 11.01 6.81
CA LEU A 62 2.64 10.50 7.70
C LEU A 62 2.25 10.80 9.14
N ALA A 63 1.98 9.75 9.92
CA ALA A 63 1.64 9.86 11.33
C ALA A 63 2.77 9.29 12.20
N ARG A 64 3.02 9.94 13.34
CA ARG A 64 4.05 9.54 14.32
C ARG A 64 3.42 9.47 15.69
N LYS A 65 4.03 8.68 16.58
CA LYS A 65 3.55 8.50 17.95
C LYS A 65 2.11 7.97 17.99
N VAL A 66 1.77 7.08 17.05
CA VAL A 66 0.44 6.45 16.97
C VAL A 66 0.17 5.64 18.23
N ARG A 67 -1.10 5.54 18.64
CA ARG A 67 -1.48 4.93 19.92
C ARG A 67 -2.02 3.52 19.72
N GLN A 68 -1.91 2.71 20.76
CA GLN A 68 -2.49 1.37 20.73
C GLN A 68 -4.02 1.43 20.51
N ASN A 69 -4.69 2.28 21.26
CA ASN A 69 -6.09 2.66 21.04
C ASN A 69 -6.16 4.17 20.92
N ASP A 70 -6.99 4.67 20.01
CA ASP A 70 -7.23 6.10 19.84
C ASP A 70 -8.73 6.41 19.79
N LEU A 71 -9.09 7.64 20.15
CA LEU A 71 -10.48 8.06 20.28
C LEU A 71 -10.97 8.65 18.97
N PHE A 72 -12.00 8.03 18.40
CA PHE A 72 -12.71 8.59 17.25
C PHE A 72 -13.54 9.80 17.71
N TRP A 73 -13.32 10.96 17.09
CA TRP A 73 -14.10 12.17 17.37
C TRP A 73 -14.72 12.71 16.08
N ILE A 74 -16.00 12.38 15.86
CA ILE A 74 -16.89 12.81 14.76
C ILE A 74 -16.26 12.70 13.35
N LYS A 75 -15.40 13.65 12.97
CA LYS A 75 -14.75 13.73 11.65
C LYS A 75 -13.25 13.44 11.67
N ALA A 76 -12.69 13.14 12.85
CA ALA A 76 -11.30 12.76 12.98
C ALA A 76 -11.06 11.37 12.38
N GLN A 77 -9.87 11.13 11.87
CA GLN A 77 -9.45 9.84 11.31
C GLN A 77 -8.17 9.39 12.01
N PRO A 78 -8.27 9.06 13.32
CA PRO A 78 -7.11 8.63 14.08
C PRO A 78 -6.65 7.25 13.61
N TYR A 79 -5.40 6.91 13.91
CA TYR A 79 -4.87 5.56 13.70
C TYR A 79 -4.88 4.82 15.03
N SER A 80 -5.84 3.90 15.20
CA SER A 80 -5.89 2.98 16.35
C SER A 80 -5.23 1.67 15.93
N LEU A 81 -4.01 1.40 16.41
CA LEU A 81 -3.26 0.21 16.02
C LEU A 81 -4.02 -1.09 16.31
N ASN A 82 -4.74 -1.13 17.43
CA ASN A 82 -5.54 -2.28 17.83
C ASN A 82 -6.66 -2.58 16.81
N HIS A 83 -7.34 -1.55 16.29
CA HIS A 83 -8.37 -1.75 15.26
C HIS A 83 -7.75 -2.04 13.89
N MET A 84 -6.71 -1.30 13.51
CA MET A 84 -6.01 -1.48 12.23
C MET A 84 -5.47 -2.90 12.09
N LEU A 85 -4.91 -3.44 13.17
CA LEU A 85 -4.29 -4.76 13.19
C LEU A 85 -5.21 -5.86 13.73
N ASP A 86 -6.52 -5.60 13.82
CA ASP A 86 -7.54 -6.59 14.19
C ASP A 86 -7.25 -7.33 15.52
N GLY A 87 -6.88 -6.57 16.54
CA GLY A 87 -6.56 -7.10 17.86
C GLY A 87 -5.28 -7.93 17.93
N ASP A 88 -4.45 -7.92 16.88
CA ASP A 88 -3.24 -8.74 16.85
C ASP A 88 -2.28 -8.35 17.99
N PRO A 89 -1.76 -9.31 18.79
CA PRO A 89 -0.83 -9.01 19.87
C PRO A 89 0.44 -8.27 19.44
N LEU A 90 0.88 -8.42 18.18
CA LEU A 90 2.04 -7.70 17.63
C LEU A 90 1.80 -6.19 17.56
N SER A 91 0.55 -5.72 17.57
CA SER A 91 0.20 -4.29 17.54
C SER A 91 0.89 -3.48 18.63
N ALA A 92 1.05 -4.04 19.83
CA ALA A 92 1.71 -3.38 20.95
C ALA A 92 3.18 -3.02 20.66
N GLN A 93 3.85 -3.74 19.75
CA GLN A 93 5.23 -3.42 19.36
C GLN A 93 5.33 -2.15 18.49
N PHE A 94 4.22 -1.73 17.88
CA PHE A 94 4.14 -0.56 17.02
C PHE A 94 3.63 0.68 17.77
N GLU A 95 3.24 0.56 19.04
CA GLU A 95 2.80 1.69 19.83
C GLU A 95 3.89 2.78 19.89
N ARG A 96 3.46 4.03 19.70
CA ARG A 96 4.30 5.22 19.52
C ARG A 96 5.16 5.22 18.25
N GLY A 97 4.93 4.26 17.37
CA GLY A 97 5.59 4.10 16.07
C GLY A 97 5.19 5.13 15.03
N THR A 98 5.51 4.80 13.78
CA THR A 98 5.27 5.65 12.61
C THR A 98 4.45 4.90 11.58
N ILE A 99 3.46 5.59 10.99
CA ILE A 99 2.66 5.11 9.87
C ILE A 99 2.89 6.02 8.67
N TYR A 100 3.35 5.44 7.56
CA TYR A 100 3.29 6.05 6.24
C TYR A 100 2.08 5.47 5.50
N GLN A 101 1.13 6.32 5.10
CA GLN A 101 -0.02 5.92 4.29
C GLN A 101 0.04 6.55 2.90
N ALA A 102 -0.23 5.77 1.87
CA ALA A 102 -0.28 6.23 0.49
C ALA A 102 -1.44 5.62 -0.31
N PHE A 103 -2.01 6.44 -1.18
CA PHE A 103 -3.20 6.16 -1.98
C PHE A 103 -2.85 5.56 -3.34
N LEU A 104 -3.63 4.57 -3.79
CA LEU A 104 -3.60 4.04 -5.14
C LEU A 104 -4.90 4.42 -5.85
N SER A 105 -4.77 5.22 -6.92
CA SER A 105 -5.87 5.46 -7.85
C SER A 105 -6.26 4.16 -8.56
N ALA A 106 -7.52 4.00 -8.97
CA ALA A 106 -7.96 2.89 -9.80
C ALA A 106 -7.17 2.74 -11.12
N LEU A 107 -6.50 3.80 -11.58
CA LEU A 107 -5.61 3.77 -12.76
C LEU A 107 -4.18 3.29 -12.46
N SER A 108 -3.79 3.21 -11.17
CA SER A 108 -2.49 2.71 -10.74
C SER A 108 -2.30 1.22 -11.06
N TYR A 109 -1.07 0.74 -10.84
CA TYR A 109 -0.74 -0.68 -10.78
C TYR A 109 -1.11 -1.24 -9.41
N HIS A 110 -1.87 -2.33 -9.38
CA HIS A 110 -2.53 -2.85 -8.18
C HIS A 110 -1.91 -4.12 -7.59
N ARG A 111 -0.72 -4.50 -8.05
CA ARG A 111 0.07 -5.50 -7.34
C ARG A 111 1.01 -4.82 -6.36
N TRP A 112 1.14 -5.38 -5.19
CA TRP A 112 1.96 -4.84 -4.13
C TRP A 112 3.29 -5.58 -4.02
N HIS A 113 4.32 -4.90 -3.55
CA HIS A 113 5.70 -5.42 -3.47
C HIS A 113 6.32 -5.14 -2.11
N SER A 114 7.30 -5.97 -1.74
CA SER A 114 7.99 -5.84 -0.46
C SER A 114 8.81 -4.55 -0.42
N PRO A 115 8.60 -3.68 0.58
CA PRO A 115 9.37 -2.44 0.71
C PRO A 115 10.79 -2.67 1.23
N VAL A 116 11.07 -3.85 1.79
CA VAL A 116 12.35 -4.26 2.38
C VAL A 116 12.64 -5.74 2.07
N SER A 117 13.89 -6.16 2.19
CA SER A 117 14.24 -7.58 2.24
C SER A 117 13.96 -8.11 3.66
N GLY A 118 13.46 -9.34 3.79
CA GLY A 118 13.15 -9.89 5.09
C GLY A 118 12.36 -11.20 5.05
N THR A 119 12.09 -11.73 6.23
CA THR A 119 11.28 -12.95 6.41
C THR A 119 9.86 -12.60 6.78
N ILE A 120 8.89 -13.19 6.08
CA ILE A 120 7.46 -13.07 6.42
C ILE A 120 7.22 -13.78 7.75
N VAL A 121 6.76 -13.03 8.76
CA VAL A 121 6.48 -13.54 10.11
C VAL A 121 5.05 -14.02 10.21
N LYS A 122 4.12 -13.27 9.62
CA LYS A 122 2.69 -13.52 9.73
C LYS A 122 1.94 -12.84 8.60
N THR A 123 0.89 -13.48 8.10
CA THR A 123 -0.03 -12.91 7.12
C THR A 123 -1.48 -13.09 7.57
N LYS A 124 -2.34 -12.10 7.34
CA LYS A 124 -3.78 -12.21 7.66
C LYS A 124 -4.59 -11.32 6.73
N VAL A 125 -5.64 -11.88 6.12
CA VAL A 125 -6.71 -11.09 5.50
C VAL A 125 -7.82 -10.93 6.54
N ILE A 126 -8.28 -9.70 6.74
CA ILE A 126 -9.38 -9.37 7.63
C ILE A 126 -10.53 -8.87 6.78
N ASP A 127 -11.67 -9.53 6.89
CA ASP A 127 -12.92 -9.08 6.29
C ASP A 127 -13.34 -7.73 6.86
N GLY A 128 -13.91 -6.88 6.03
CA GLY A 128 -14.39 -5.57 6.47
C GLY A 128 -15.55 -5.06 5.64
N SER A 129 -16.03 -3.89 6.04
CA SER A 129 -17.20 -3.24 5.48
C SER A 129 -16.82 -2.02 4.66
N TYR A 130 -17.65 -1.72 3.66
CA TYR A 130 -17.49 -0.58 2.77
C TYR A 130 -18.82 0.11 2.52
N TYR A 131 -18.75 1.42 2.29
CA TYR A 131 -19.85 2.20 1.74
C TYR A 131 -19.44 2.64 0.34
N ALA A 132 -20.23 2.25 -0.65
CA ALA A 132 -20.08 2.73 -2.02
C ALA A 132 -20.92 4.01 -2.18
N GLU A 133 -20.41 4.94 -2.97
CA GLU A 133 -21.15 6.13 -3.37
C GLU A 133 -22.22 5.75 -4.40
N SER A 134 -23.44 6.26 -4.20
CA SER A 134 -24.52 6.05 -5.16
C SER A 134 -24.40 7.07 -6.30
N LEU A 135 -24.27 6.60 -7.55
CA LEU A 135 -24.09 7.48 -8.72
C LEU A 135 -25.18 8.56 -8.88
N VAL A 136 -26.39 8.33 -8.34
CA VAL A 136 -27.48 9.33 -8.39
C VAL A 136 -27.28 10.50 -7.44
N GLU A 137 -26.42 10.36 -6.44
CA GLU A 137 -26.12 11.40 -5.44
C GLU A 137 -25.06 12.41 -5.94
N GLY A 138 -24.45 12.17 -7.10
CA GLY A 138 -23.42 13.05 -7.66
C GLY A 138 -22.02 12.72 -7.13
N PHE A 139 -21.16 13.73 -6.99
CA PHE A 139 -19.83 13.61 -6.39
C PHE A 139 -19.89 14.03 -4.92
N ASP A 140 -19.51 13.12 -4.03
CA ASP A 140 -19.42 13.31 -2.60
C ASP A 140 -17.96 13.62 -2.21
N PRO A 141 -17.66 14.85 -1.81
CA PRO A 141 -16.33 15.17 -1.29
C PRO A 141 -15.98 14.37 -0.03
N ALA A 142 -16.95 13.81 0.69
CA ALA A 142 -16.72 12.92 1.84
C ALA A 142 -16.54 11.44 1.46
N GLY A 143 -16.42 11.13 0.16
CA GLY A 143 -16.15 9.80 -0.35
C GLY A 143 -14.90 9.15 0.26
N PRO A 144 -14.65 7.86 -0.03
CA PRO A 144 -13.61 7.07 0.63
C PRO A 144 -12.20 7.68 0.50
N ASN A 145 -11.95 8.49 -0.54
CA ASN A 145 -10.70 9.23 -0.73
C ASN A 145 -10.35 10.08 0.49
N ASP A 146 -11.32 10.81 1.03
CA ASP A 146 -11.13 11.72 2.15
C ASP A 146 -11.07 10.96 3.48
N SER A 147 -11.66 9.76 3.55
CA SER A 147 -11.76 8.88 4.72
C SER A 147 -10.64 7.85 4.89
N GLN A 148 -9.51 8.03 4.18
CA GLN A 148 -8.42 7.07 4.12
C GLN A 148 -7.84 6.65 5.48
N GLY A 149 -7.76 7.55 6.46
CA GLY A 149 -7.29 7.16 7.80
C GLY A 149 -8.29 6.28 8.55
N TYR A 150 -9.59 6.53 8.38
CA TYR A 150 -10.65 5.78 9.06
C TYR A 150 -10.83 4.37 8.47
N ILE A 151 -10.80 4.24 7.14
CA ILE A 151 -10.98 2.95 6.48
C ILE A 151 -9.95 1.90 6.89
N THR A 152 -8.76 2.32 7.35
CA THR A 152 -7.73 1.39 7.88
C THR A 152 -8.21 0.49 9.00
N GLN A 153 -9.32 0.84 9.66
CA GLN A 153 -9.88 0.12 10.80
C GLN A 153 -11.12 -0.72 10.44
N VAL A 154 -11.79 -0.42 9.33
CA VAL A 154 -13.12 -0.98 9.00
C VAL A 154 -13.17 -1.72 7.68
N ALA A 155 -12.30 -1.37 6.74
CA ALA A 155 -12.23 -2.00 5.42
C ALA A 155 -11.59 -3.39 5.48
N THR A 156 -11.88 -4.19 4.46
CA THR A 156 -11.11 -5.40 4.18
C THR A 156 -9.65 -5.02 3.95
N ARG A 157 -8.75 -5.72 4.64
CA ARG A 157 -7.33 -5.40 4.63
C ARG A 157 -6.46 -6.65 4.78
N ALA A 158 -5.33 -6.66 4.08
CA ALA A 158 -4.28 -7.65 4.24
C ALA A 158 -3.17 -7.10 5.13
N LEU A 159 -2.79 -7.86 6.16
CA LEU A 159 -1.64 -7.61 7.01
C LEU A 159 -0.51 -8.56 6.61
N ILE A 160 0.68 -8.01 6.41
CA ILE A 160 1.90 -8.79 6.18
C ILE A 160 2.98 -8.25 7.13
N PHE A 161 3.33 -9.05 8.12
CA PHE A 161 4.41 -8.75 9.06
C PHE A 161 5.73 -9.27 8.49
N ILE A 162 6.72 -8.40 8.40
CA ILE A 162 8.03 -8.71 7.83
C ILE A 162 9.07 -8.42 8.90
N GLN A 163 9.86 -9.44 9.25
CA GLN A 163 11.10 -9.25 9.99
C GLN A 163 12.16 -8.85 8.96
N ALA A 164 12.48 -7.56 8.89
CA ALA A 164 13.45 -7.04 7.94
C ALA A 164 14.85 -7.60 8.21
N ASP A 165 15.62 -7.84 7.13
CA ASP A 165 17.02 -8.25 7.21
C ASP A 165 17.90 -7.16 7.85
N ASN A 166 17.52 -5.89 7.66
CA ASN A 166 18.13 -4.77 8.38
C ASN A 166 17.58 -4.69 9.82
N PRO A 167 18.41 -4.92 10.85
CA PRO A 167 17.97 -4.92 12.25
C PRO A 167 17.51 -3.54 12.74
N ASP A 168 17.97 -2.45 12.11
CA ASP A 168 17.56 -1.09 12.45
C ASP A 168 16.09 -0.81 12.01
N ILE A 169 15.54 -1.60 11.09
CA ILE A 169 14.10 -1.64 10.76
C ILE A 169 13.39 -2.65 11.67
N GLY A 170 13.96 -3.85 11.77
CA GLY A 170 13.40 -4.95 12.54
C GLY A 170 12.01 -5.38 12.04
N LEU A 171 11.11 -5.71 12.96
CA LEU A 171 9.74 -6.07 12.63
C LEU A 171 8.97 -4.85 12.09
N MET A 172 8.38 -4.98 10.90
CA MET A 172 7.45 -4.01 10.32
C MET A 172 6.14 -4.69 9.91
N CYS A 173 5.06 -3.91 9.79
CA CYS A 173 3.82 -4.37 9.17
C CYS A 173 3.56 -3.58 7.89
N VAL A 174 3.34 -4.30 6.80
CA VAL A 174 2.82 -3.76 5.54
C VAL A 174 1.34 -4.13 5.51
N MET A 175 0.49 -3.11 5.52
CA MET A 175 -0.96 -3.29 5.50
C MET A 175 -1.52 -2.72 4.20
N PHE A 176 -2.36 -3.48 3.55
CA PHE A 176 -3.03 -3.07 2.32
C PHE A 176 -4.54 -3.06 2.54
N VAL A 177 -5.18 -1.96 2.18
CA VAL A 177 -6.56 -1.66 2.55
C VAL A 177 -7.35 -1.39 1.29
N GLY A 178 -8.40 -2.18 1.06
CA GLY A 178 -9.32 -1.94 -0.04
C GLY A 178 -10.11 -0.64 0.16
N MET A 179 -10.65 -0.04 -0.91
CA MET A 179 -11.53 1.13 -0.84
C MET A 179 -12.74 0.96 -1.76
N ALA A 180 -13.92 1.19 -1.19
CA ALA A 180 -15.22 1.06 -1.85
C ALA A 180 -15.37 -0.28 -2.61
N GLU A 181 -15.23 -0.25 -3.93
CA GLU A 181 -15.39 -1.41 -4.80
C GLU A 181 -14.23 -2.41 -4.67
N VAL A 182 -13.01 -1.97 -4.26
CA VAL A 182 -11.92 -2.90 -3.88
C VAL A 182 -12.22 -3.45 -2.52
N SER A 183 -12.72 -4.67 -2.52
CA SER A 183 -12.87 -5.47 -1.32
C SER A 183 -11.96 -6.70 -1.30
N SER A 184 -11.25 -6.97 -2.40
CA SER A 184 -10.52 -8.22 -2.59
C SER A 184 -9.01 -8.02 -2.47
N ASN A 185 -8.44 -8.67 -1.47
CA ASN A 185 -7.02 -8.66 -1.14
C ASN A 185 -6.47 -10.08 -1.30
N GLU A 186 -5.57 -10.30 -2.25
CA GLU A 186 -4.89 -11.59 -2.44
C GLU A 186 -3.45 -11.50 -1.93
N ILE A 187 -3.13 -12.27 -0.90
CA ILE A 187 -1.76 -12.46 -0.43
C ILE A 187 -1.15 -13.66 -1.16
N THR A 188 0.03 -13.50 -1.76
CA THR A 188 0.72 -14.55 -2.52
C THR A 188 2.00 -15.08 -1.84
N VAL A 189 2.31 -14.55 -0.66
CA VAL A 189 3.43 -14.99 0.18
C VAL A 189 2.91 -15.74 1.41
N TYR A 190 3.79 -16.48 2.07
CA TYR A 190 3.44 -17.30 3.23
C TYR A 190 4.42 -17.09 4.39
N GLU A 191 3.99 -17.43 5.61
CA GLU A 191 4.84 -17.36 6.80
C GLU A 191 6.14 -18.16 6.60
N THR A 192 7.25 -17.67 7.13
CA THR A 192 8.63 -18.19 6.96
C THR A 192 9.26 -17.99 5.58
N GLN A 193 8.52 -17.53 4.57
CA GLN A 193 9.10 -17.16 3.29
C GLN A 193 10.06 -15.99 3.45
N HIS A 194 11.26 -16.09 2.90
CA HIS A 194 12.14 -14.93 2.71
C HIS A 194 11.81 -14.25 1.38
N VAL A 195 11.68 -12.92 1.42
CA VAL A 195 11.43 -12.08 0.24
C VAL A 195 12.51 -11.01 0.13
N LYS A 196 12.90 -10.70 -1.11
CA LYS A 196 13.80 -9.58 -1.39
C LYS A 196 13.03 -8.28 -1.57
N LYS A 197 13.67 -7.16 -1.26
CA LYS A 197 13.17 -5.82 -1.56
C LYS A 197 12.70 -5.71 -3.01
N GLY A 198 11.43 -5.34 -3.20
CA GLY A 198 10.78 -5.22 -4.51
C GLY A 198 10.21 -6.52 -5.09
N GLU A 199 10.23 -7.65 -4.39
CA GLU A 199 9.48 -8.84 -4.79
C GLU A 199 7.98 -8.70 -4.51
N GLN A 200 7.13 -9.37 -5.29
CA GLN A 200 5.68 -9.23 -5.18
C GLN A 200 5.19 -9.90 -3.88
N LEU A 201 4.29 -9.23 -3.16
CA LEU A 201 3.61 -9.80 -1.98
C LEU A 201 2.20 -10.33 -2.31
N GLY A 202 1.62 -9.95 -3.46
CA GLY A 202 0.22 -10.19 -3.83
C GLY A 202 -0.42 -8.99 -4.55
N MET A 203 -1.74 -8.81 -4.47
CA MET A 203 -2.46 -7.77 -5.20
C MET A 203 -3.86 -7.45 -4.66
N PHE A 204 -4.37 -6.29 -5.10
CA PHE A 204 -5.81 -5.98 -5.06
C PHE A 204 -6.48 -6.47 -6.36
N HIS A 205 -7.71 -6.96 -6.24
CA HIS A 205 -8.63 -7.09 -7.37
C HIS A 205 -9.55 -5.85 -7.45
N PHE A 206 -10.18 -5.63 -8.60
CA PHE A 206 -10.82 -4.36 -9.05
C PHE A 206 -11.30 -3.31 -8.01
N GLY A 207 -10.89 -2.03 -8.21
CA GLY A 207 -11.44 -0.75 -7.64
C GLY A 207 -10.34 0.29 -7.20
N GLY A 208 -10.56 1.16 -6.18
CA GLY A 208 -9.52 2.00 -5.55
C GLY A 208 -8.90 1.43 -4.25
N SER A 209 -7.69 1.84 -3.83
CA SER A 209 -7.04 1.26 -2.64
C SER A 209 -6.04 2.17 -1.92
N THR A 210 -5.63 1.81 -0.71
CA THR A 210 -4.59 2.51 0.06
C THR A 210 -3.69 1.50 0.76
N HIS A 211 -2.47 1.91 1.11
CA HIS A 211 -1.55 1.05 1.86
C HIS A 211 -0.87 1.81 2.99
N CYS A 212 -0.49 1.08 4.03
CA CYS A 212 0.23 1.59 5.18
C CYS A 212 1.52 0.78 5.40
N LEU A 213 2.62 1.50 5.60
CA LEU A 213 3.84 0.96 6.20
C LEU A 213 3.89 1.37 7.66
N ILE A 214 3.97 0.40 8.55
CA ILE A 214 3.90 0.60 10.00
C ILE A 214 5.24 0.16 10.62
N PHE A 215 5.89 1.09 11.30
CA PHE A 215 7.22 0.95 11.88
C PHE A 215 7.18 1.09 13.40
N ARG A 216 8.05 0.32 14.09
CA ARG A 216 8.22 0.36 15.55
C ARG A 216 8.83 1.71 16.01
N PRO A 217 8.61 2.13 17.27
CA PRO A 217 9.01 3.47 17.76
C PRO A 217 10.51 3.75 17.74
N GLU A 218 11.35 2.72 17.77
CA GLU A 218 12.82 2.84 17.69
C GLU A 218 13.35 3.12 16.28
N VAL A 219 12.55 2.85 15.24
CA VAL A 219 12.99 3.01 13.85
C VAL A 219 13.02 4.49 13.49
N LYS A 220 14.21 5.01 13.22
CA LYS A 220 14.40 6.39 12.78
C LYS A 220 14.45 6.42 11.25
N LEU A 221 13.57 7.21 10.65
CA LEU A 221 13.38 7.27 9.20
C LEU A 221 13.52 8.71 8.71
N ASP A 222 14.35 8.88 7.69
CA ASP A 222 14.32 10.05 6.82
C ASP A 222 13.44 9.72 5.60
N PHE A 223 12.31 10.41 5.46
CA PHE A 223 11.33 10.14 4.40
C PHE A 223 11.60 11.01 3.18
N ASP A 224 11.60 10.38 2.01
CA ASP A 224 11.64 11.04 0.71
C ASP A 224 10.24 11.04 0.08
N MET A 225 9.57 12.20 0.16
CA MET A 225 8.25 12.41 -0.45
C MET A 225 8.33 12.92 -1.90
N HIS A 226 9.52 12.86 -2.52
CA HIS A 226 9.77 13.28 -3.90
C HIS A 226 9.35 14.74 -4.15
N GLY A 227 9.64 15.61 -3.18
CA GLY A 227 9.33 17.04 -3.23
C GLY A 227 7.86 17.40 -2.98
N GLN A 228 7.04 16.44 -2.55
CA GLN A 228 5.60 16.63 -2.33
C GLN A 228 5.24 16.63 -0.84
N THR A 229 4.23 17.41 -0.46
CA THR A 229 3.58 17.28 0.85
C THR A 229 2.48 16.23 0.75
N PRO A 230 2.42 15.22 1.65
CA PRO A 230 1.38 14.20 1.61
C PRO A 230 -0.03 14.80 1.71
N SER A 231 -0.89 14.45 0.76
CA SER A 231 -2.27 14.93 0.66
C SER A 231 -3.06 14.12 -0.37
N LEU A 232 -4.34 14.46 -0.54
CA LEU A 232 -5.19 13.91 -1.62
C LEU A 232 -4.76 14.34 -3.03
N HIS A 233 -3.97 15.41 -3.13
CA HIS A 233 -3.50 15.97 -4.40
C HIS A 233 -2.07 15.56 -4.73
N SER A 234 -1.47 14.69 -3.93
CA SER A 234 -0.14 14.15 -4.21
C SER A 234 -0.17 13.25 -5.44
N ASN A 235 0.95 13.19 -6.14
CA ASN A 235 1.14 12.35 -7.32
C ASN A 235 1.81 11.03 -6.94
N ASN A 236 1.60 10.02 -7.78
CA ASN A 236 2.23 8.71 -7.60
C ASN A 236 3.75 8.83 -7.49
N ILE A 237 4.28 8.21 -6.43
CA ILE A 237 5.68 7.79 -6.39
C ILE A 237 5.74 6.40 -7.04
N PRO A 238 6.65 6.17 -8.00
CA PRO A 238 6.74 4.89 -8.68
C PRO A 238 6.96 3.71 -7.73
N LEU A 239 6.40 2.56 -8.10
CA LEU A 239 6.66 1.30 -7.43
C LEU A 239 8.18 1.04 -7.37
N LYS A 240 8.67 0.60 -6.20
CA LYS A 240 10.09 0.34 -5.91
C LYS A 240 11.03 1.55 -5.93
N ALA A 241 10.51 2.78 -6.07
CA ALA A 241 11.30 3.98 -5.82
C ALA A 241 11.58 4.15 -4.33
N ARG A 242 12.69 4.79 -3.95
CA ARG A 242 13.00 5.10 -2.56
C ARG A 242 11.93 6.00 -1.96
N ILE A 243 11.45 5.68 -0.76
CA ILE A 243 10.52 6.52 0.02
C ILE A 243 11.01 6.82 1.44
N ALA A 244 11.95 6.04 1.95
CA ALA A 244 12.60 6.34 3.21
C ALA A 244 14.00 5.71 3.28
N THR A 245 14.85 6.27 4.12
CA THR A 245 16.14 5.70 4.51
C THR A 245 16.20 5.60 6.03
N VAL A 246 16.70 4.49 6.55
CA VAL A 246 16.94 4.33 7.98
C VAL A 246 18.15 5.17 8.38
N ILE A 247 18.00 5.93 9.47
CA ILE A 247 19.08 6.77 10.02
C ILE A 247 19.46 6.28 11.41
N LYS A 248 20.74 6.40 11.78
CA LYS A 248 21.24 6.00 13.10
C LYS A 248 21.05 7.09 14.14
#